data_AF-A0A4R1URE5-F1
#
_entry.id   AF-A0A4R1URE5-F1
#
_cell.length_a   1.000
_cell.length_b   1.000
_cell.length_c   1.000
_cell.angle_alpha   90.00
_cell.angle_beta   90.00
_cell.angle_gamma   90.00
#
_symmetry.space_group_name_H-M   'P 1'
#
loop_
_entity.id
_entity.type
_entity.pdbx_description
1 polymer ?
#
loop_
_entity_poly.entity_id
_entity_poly.type
_entity_poly.pdbx_seq_one_letter_code
_entity_poly.pdbx_strand_id
1 'polypeptide(L)' 'MVWLLLLVAYQAPDDAINWDGPWKFGMSQMVEQQFASEAQCRSAATKMVKKIHKGMLAPIRFHCVSVDADLPKGAPR' A
#
# COMPACT_ATOMS: atom_id res chain seq x y z
N MET A 1 -3.24 -8.89 -17.36
CA MET A 1 -2.69 -7.93 -16.38
C MET A 1 -3.48 -8.05 -15.09
N VAL A 2 -2.79 -8.04 -13.95
CA VAL A 2 -3.40 -7.89 -12.62
C VAL A 2 -2.82 -6.64 -11.95
N TRP A 3 -3.52 -6.13 -10.96
CA TRP A 3 -3.11 -4.98 -10.17
C TRP A 3 -2.75 -5.43 -8.77
N LEU A 4 -1.57 -5.02 -8.31
CA LEU A 4 -1.07 -5.25 -6.97
C LEU A 4 -1.18 -3.96 -6.17
N LEU A 5 -1.55 -4.09 -4.89
CA LEU A 5 -1.64 -2.98 -3.96
C LEU A 5 -0.42 -3.00 -3.02
N LEU A 6 0.37 -1.93 -3.08
CA LEU A 6 1.44 -1.66 -2.12
C LEU A 6 0.99 -0.56 -1.16
N LEU A 7 1.03 -0.84 0.13
CA LEU A 7 0.82 0.13 1.20
C LEU A 7 2.17 0.57 1.76
N VAL A 8 2.30 1.85 2.06
CA VAL A 8 3.49 2.45 2.64
C VAL A 8 3.09 3.21 3.89
N ALA A 9 3.57 2.76 5.04
CA ALA A 9 3.34 3.37 6.34
C ALA A 9 4.55 4.20 6.75
N TYR A 10 4.28 5.42 7.19
CA TYR A 10 5.29 6.31 7.74
C TYR A 10 5.25 6.24 9.26
N GLN A 11 6.38 6.46 9.91
CA GLN A 11 6.49 6.41 11.37
C GLN A 11 6.76 7.80 11.94
N ALA A 12 6.09 8.09 13.06
CA ALA A 12 6.49 9.16 13.96
C ALA A 12 7.65 8.68 14.84
N PRO A 13 8.39 9.59 15.48
CA PRO A 13 9.35 9.25 16.53
C PRO A 13 8.66 8.59 17.73
N ASP A 14 9.45 7.87 18.53
CA ASP A 14 8.93 7.03 19.64
C ASP A 14 8.23 7.84 20.75
N ASP A 15 8.46 9.15 20.84
CA ASP A 15 7.91 10.08 21.83
C ASP A 15 6.73 10.94 21.32
N ALA A 16 6.15 10.57 20.17
CA ALA A 16 5.10 11.35 19.52
C ALA A 16 3.70 11.16 20.13
N ILE A 17 3.13 12.24 20.69
CA ILE A 17 1.75 12.27 21.22
C ILE A 17 0.76 12.96 20.24
N ASN A 18 1.20 14.01 19.52
CA ASN A 18 0.41 14.73 18.50
C ASN A 18 1.36 15.28 17.42
N TRP A 19 2.09 14.38 16.77
CA TRP A 19 3.14 14.74 15.82
C TRP A 19 2.53 14.98 14.43
N ASP A 20 2.73 16.17 13.86
CA ASP A 20 2.25 16.50 12.50
C ASP A 20 3.32 16.32 11.41
N GLY A 21 4.54 15.95 11.80
CA GLY A 21 5.66 15.68 10.90
C GLY A 21 6.93 16.45 11.32
N PRO A 22 8.05 16.27 10.59
CA PRO A 22 8.20 15.45 9.39
C PRO A 22 8.13 13.94 9.71
N TRP A 23 7.58 13.17 8.76
CA TRP A 23 7.42 11.72 8.88
C TRP A 23 8.53 11.00 8.12
N LYS A 24 8.99 9.86 8.65
CA LYS A 24 9.97 9.00 7.96
C LYS A 24 9.30 7.74 7.44
N PHE A 25 9.82 7.20 6.34
CA PHE A 25 9.40 5.87 5.90
C PHE A 25 9.67 4.87 7.02
N GLY A 26 8.64 4.13 7.42
CA GLY A 26 8.77 3.05 8.38
C GLY A 26 8.80 1.71 7.66
N MET A 27 7.69 1.36 7.02
CA MET A 27 7.55 0.06 6.36
C MET A 27 6.66 0.13 5.13
N SER A 28 6.81 -0.88 4.28
CA SER A 28 5.90 -1.14 3.16
C SER A 28 5.35 -2.56 3.25
N GLN A 29 4.10 -2.73 2.85
CA GLN A 29 3.44 -4.03 2.81
C GLN A 29 2.69 -4.19 1.48
N MET A 30 2.98 -5.28 0.77
CA MET A 30 2.17 -5.69 -0.36
C MET A 30 0.95 -6.45 0.16
N VAL A 31 -0.22 -6.08 -0.33
CA VAL A 31 -1.45 -6.83 -0.05
C VAL A 31 -1.48 -8.06 -0.95
N GLU A 32 -1.71 -9.23 -0.34
CA GLU A 32 -1.73 -10.52 -1.06
C GLU A 32 -2.86 -10.63 -2.10
N GLN A 33 -3.94 -9.87 -1.91
CA GLN A 33 -5.05 -9.81 -2.84
C GLN A 33 -4.63 -9.15 -4.17
N GLN A 34 -4.90 -9.86 -5.27
CA GLN A 34 -4.78 -9.33 -6.63
C GLN A 34 -6.10 -8.67 -7.06
N PHE A 35 -6.01 -7.63 -7.88
CA PHE A 35 -7.17 -6.89 -8.38
C PHE A 35 -7.24 -6.96 -9.91
N ALA A 36 -8.46 -7.06 -10.46
CA ALA A 36 -8.66 -7.16 -11.90
C ALA A 36 -8.50 -5.82 -12.63
N SER A 37 -8.59 -4.69 -11.91
CA SER A 37 -8.45 -3.35 -12.47
C SER A 37 -7.86 -2.35 -11.49
N GLU A 38 -7.32 -1.25 -12.01
CA GLU A 38 -6.79 -0.15 -11.20
C GLU A 38 -7.86 0.42 -10.27
N ALA A 39 -9.09 0.59 -10.77
CA ALA A 39 -10.21 1.12 -10.00
C ALA A 39 -10.55 0.24 -8.80
N GLN A 40 -10.53 -1.10 -8.96
CA GLN A 40 -10.71 -2.04 -7.86
C GLN A 40 -9.58 -1.94 -6.84
N CYS A 41 -8.32 -1.87 -7.30
CA CYS A 41 -7.16 -1.69 -6.42
C CYS A 41 -7.25 -0.39 -5.60
N ARG A 42 -7.56 0.74 -6.25
CA ARG A 42 -7.67 2.06 -5.57
C ARG A 42 -8.83 2.10 -4.56
N SER A 43 -9.96 1.49 -4.90
CA SER A 43 -11.11 1.37 -4.00
C SER A 43 -10.75 0.55 -2.75
N ALA A 44 -10.11 -0.61 -2.95
CA ALA A 44 -9.63 -1.46 -1.86
C ALA A 44 -8.59 -0.74 -0.99
N ALA A 45 -7.64 -0.03 -1.61
CA ALA A 45 -6.63 0.77 -0.92
C ALA A 45 -7.28 1.82 -0.01
N THR A 46 -8.25 2.58 -0.53
CA THR A 46 -8.95 3.61 0.24
C THR A 46 -9.66 3.01 1.46
N LYS A 47 -10.29 1.85 1.29
CA LYS A 47 -10.96 1.13 2.39
C LYS A 47 -9.96 0.65 3.46
N MET A 48 -8.81 0.10 3.05
CA MET A 48 -7.76 -0.35 3.97
C MET A 48 -7.12 0.81 4.72
N VAL A 49 -6.73 1.87 4.01
CA VAL A 49 -6.15 3.08 4.61
C VAL A 49 -7.08 3.68 5.66
N LYS A 50 -8.40 3.74 5.39
CA LYS A 50 -9.41 4.19 6.37
C LYS A 50 -9.48 3.27 7.59
N LYS A 51 -9.33 1.94 7.41
CA LYS A 51 -9.35 0.99 8.52
C LYS A 51 -8.09 1.12 9.39
N ILE A 52 -6.91 1.25 8.77
CA ILE A 52 -5.65 1.36 9.48
C ILE A 52 -5.54 2.71 10.20
N HIS A 53 -5.95 3.82 9.56
CA HIS A 53 -5.95 5.15 10.19
C HIS A 53 -6.76 5.21 11.50
N LYS A 54 -7.80 4.39 11.64
CA LYS A 54 -8.59 4.34 12.89
C LYS A 54 -7.81 3.75 14.07
N GLY A 55 -6.79 2.93 13.81
CA GLY A 55 -5.94 2.33 14.85
C GLY A 55 -4.56 2.96 14.97
N MET A 56 -4.09 3.64 13.91
CA MET A 56 -2.75 4.21 13.81
C MET A 56 -2.86 5.60 13.18
N LEU A 57 -2.56 6.66 13.92
CA LEU A 57 -2.63 8.04 13.44
C LEU A 57 -1.49 8.41 12.47
N ALA A 58 -0.68 7.44 12.08
CA ALA A 58 0.44 7.65 11.20
C ALA A 58 0.00 7.72 9.71
N PRO A 59 0.61 8.57 8.88
CA PRO A 59 0.27 8.67 7.47
C PRO A 59 0.53 7.37 6.72
N ILE A 60 -0.42 7.00 5.86
CA ILE A 60 -0.30 5.84 4.98
C ILE A 60 -0.52 6.29 3.54
N ARG A 61 0.40 5.91 2.66
CA ARG A 61 0.30 6.08 1.20
C ARG A 61 0.07 4.71 0.56
N PHE A 62 -0.44 4.73 -0.67
CA PHE A 62 -0.65 3.51 -1.44
C PHE A 62 -0.24 3.69 -2.90
N HIS A 63 0.16 2.59 -3.52
CA HIS A 63 0.44 2.48 -4.94
C HIS A 63 -0.31 1.27 -5.51
N CYS A 64 -0.93 1.45 -6.67
CA CYS A 64 -1.49 0.38 -7.48
C CYS A 64 -0.56 0.15 -8.66
N VAL A 65 0.03 -1.03 -8.74
CA VAL A 65 1.03 -1.38 -9.76
C VAL A 65 0.44 -2.46 -10.65
N SER A 66 0.46 -2.24 -11.96
CA SER A 66 0.06 -3.25 -12.95
C SER A 66 1.21 -4.20 -13.22
N VAL A 67 0.93 -5.50 -13.19
CA VAL A 67 1.87 -6.55 -13.59
C VAL A 67 1.19 -7.52 -14.55
N ASP A 68 1.98 -8.20 -15.37
CA ASP A 68 1.47 -9.27 -16.19
C ASP A 68 0.97 -10.41 -15.29
N ALA A 69 -0.23 -10.90 -15.60
CA ALA A 69 -0.85 -11.98 -14.83
C ALA A 69 -0.12 -13.31 -15.09
N ASP A 70 0.39 -13.45 -16.31
CA ASP A 70 1.03 -14.64 -16.82
C ASP A 70 2.26 -14.19 -17.61
N LEU A 71 3.35 -14.95 -17.45
CA LEU A 71 4.54 -14.79 -18.26
C LEU A 71 4.56 -15.90 -19.32
N PRO A 72 4.97 -15.59 -20.57
CA PRO A 72 5.07 -16.61 -21.60
C PRO A 72 6.14 -17.66 -21.25
N LYS A 73 6.01 -18.86 -21.83
CA LYS A 73 7.03 -19.91 -21.67
C LYS A 73 8.39 -19.39 -22.14
N GLY A 74 9.40 -19.48 -21.28
CA GLY A 74 10.75 -19.01 -21.57
C GLY A 74 10.98 -17.51 -21.29
N ALA A 75 10.05 -16.83 -20.61
CA ALA A 75 10.28 -15.48 -20.12
C ALA A 75 11.57 -15.40 -19.25
N PRO A 76 12.30 -14.27 -19.30
CA PRO A 76 13.44 -14.03 -18.43
C PRO A 76 13.05 -14.20 -16.96
N ARG A 77 13.93 -14.83 -16.19
CA ARG A 77 13.79 -14.98 -14.73
C ARG A 77 14.37 -13.76 -14.02
#